data_AF-A0A972Q7G3-F1
#
_entry.id   AF-A0A972Q7G3-F1
#
_cell.length_a   1.000
_cell.length_b   1.000
_cell.length_c   1.000
_cell.angle_alpha   90.00
_cell.angle_beta   90.00
_cell.angle_gamma   90.00
#
_symmetry.space_group_name_H-M   'P 1'
#
loop_
_entity.id
_entity.type
_entity.pdbx_description
1 polymer ?
#
loop_
_entity_poly.entity_id
_entity_poly.type
_entity_poly.pdbx_seq_one_letter_code
_entity_poly.pdbx_strand_id
1 'polypeptide(L)'
;MDNQLDSKFTAQSEEEALRNLPSDEELEEGPLYGLPLQSRREARELVLKILYSREMSGDNWHSVTEYSFSDDSGKYSRFARDLCRKIQFGAEEIDREIITRSERWDFNRIAVIDKLILRMAIAEILYFPDIPPKVTINEAIEIAKRYSTDNSSRFVNGILDSVFNDQRNRRNNAVSKKKK
;
A
#
# COMPACT_ATOMS: atom_id res chain seq x y z
N MET A 1 29.87 49.11 7.40
CA MET A 1 28.77 48.87 8.35
C MET A 1 28.43 47.41 8.18
N ASP A 2 29.22 46.56 8.84
CA ASP A 2 29.18 45.12 8.69
C ASP A 2 28.58 44.45 9.92
N ASN A 3 27.98 43.32 9.60
CA ASN A 3 27.28 42.32 10.38
C ASN A 3 28.12 41.72 11.53
N GLN A 4 27.53 41.59 12.73
CA GLN A 4 27.83 40.49 13.66
C GLN A 4 26.72 40.37 14.72
N LEU A 5 25.91 39.32 14.53
CA LEU A 5 25.36 38.39 15.53
C LEU A 5 25.51 38.80 17.01
N ASP A 6 24.42 38.93 17.77
CA ASP A 6 23.91 37.77 18.52
C ASP A 6 22.75 38.07 19.46
N SER A 7 21.99 37.00 19.67
CA SER A 7 21.33 36.68 20.95
C SER A 7 20.15 37.55 21.37
N LYS A 8 19.07 37.49 20.61
CA LYS A 8 17.72 37.43 21.16
C LYS A 8 16.85 36.42 20.41
N PHE A 9 17.32 35.18 20.34
CA PHE A 9 16.41 34.04 20.30
C PHE A 9 15.90 33.87 21.73
N THR A 10 14.94 34.73 22.08
CA THR A 10 14.27 34.68 23.38
C THR A 10 13.47 33.39 23.46
N ALA A 11 13.34 32.79 24.64
CA ALA A 11 12.44 31.64 24.87
C ALA A 11 11.05 31.85 24.25
N GLN A 12 10.62 33.10 24.10
CA GLN A 12 9.41 33.51 23.39
C GLN A 12 9.36 33.06 21.92
N SER A 13 10.46 33.04 21.16
CA SER A 13 10.47 32.60 19.75
C SER A 13 10.48 31.07 19.58
N GLU A 14 11.04 30.32 20.55
CA GLU A 14 10.90 28.85 20.60
C GLU A 14 9.52 28.44 21.11
N GLU A 15 8.97 29.13 22.11
CA GLU A 15 7.64 28.85 22.65
C GLU A 15 6.53 29.22 21.65
N GLU A 16 6.74 30.25 20.84
CA GLU A 16 5.85 30.65 19.75
C GLU A 16 5.98 29.71 18.54
N ALA A 17 7.17 29.13 18.29
CA ALA A 17 7.35 28.05 17.32
C ALA A 17 6.70 26.72 17.79
N LEU A 18 6.75 26.41 19.09
CA LEU A 18 6.12 25.24 19.71
C LEU A 18 4.59 25.40 19.85
N ARG A 19 4.07 26.62 20.01
CA ARG A 19 2.62 26.91 19.99
C ARG A 19 2.00 26.86 18.60
N ASN A 20 2.81 27.14 17.58
CA ASN A 20 2.41 27.04 16.18
C ASN A 20 2.83 25.70 15.55
N LEU A 21 3.28 24.74 16.36
CA LEU A 21 3.36 23.37 15.89
C LEU A 21 1.93 22.89 15.58
N PRO A 22 1.72 22.26 14.43
CA PRO A 22 0.44 21.66 14.13
C PRO A 22 0.08 20.68 15.25
N SER A 23 -1.19 20.66 15.64
CA SER A 23 -1.66 19.69 16.63
C SER A 23 -1.37 18.25 16.14
N ASP A 24 -1.30 17.28 17.06
CA ASP A 24 -1.21 15.86 16.65
C ASP A 24 -2.35 15.45 15.70
N GLU A 25 -3.46 16.19 15.73
CA GLU A 25 -4.63 16.10 14.85
C GLU A 25 -4.38 16.73 13.46
N GLU A 26 -3.58 17.79 13.36
CA GLU A 26 -3.18 18.44 12.09
C GLU A 26 -2.02 17.72 11.39
N LEU A 27 -1.24 16.90 12.10
CA LEU A 27 -0.30 15.94 11.52
C LEU A 27 -1.01 14.81 10.73
N GLU A 28 -2.34 14.70 10.81
CA GLU A 28 -3.14 13.70 10.07
C GLU A 28 -3.48 14.06 8.61
N GLU A 29 -3.17 15.26 8.11
CA GLU A 29 -3.41 15.64 6.70
C GLU A 29 -2.41 15.02 5.68
N GLY A 30 -1.79 13.88 6.00
CA GLY A 30 -0.89 13.11 5.13
C GLY A 30 -1.51 11.81 4.59
N PRO A 31 -1.06 11.29 3.43
CA PRO A 31 -1.86 10.45 2.54
C PRO A 31 -2.47 9.22 3.21
N LEU A 32 -3.76 9.01 2.97
CA LEU A 32 -4.63 7.90 3.35
C LEU A 32 -4.73 7.58 4.86
N TYR A 33 -5.84 8.04 5.45
CA TYR A 33 -6.40 7.67 6.77
C TYR A 33 -5.64 8.08 8.05
N GLY A 34 -4.70 9.03 8.01
CA GLY A 34 -3.98 9.46 9.23
C GLY A 34 -3.18 8.34 9.91
N LEU A 35 -2.97 7.21 9.23
CA LEU A 35 -2.33 6.04 9.82
C LEU A 35 -0.80 6.20 9.85
N PRO A 36 -0.14 5.95 11.01
CA PRO A 36 1.31 5.81 11.07
C PRO A 36 1.81 4.73 10.10
N LEU A 37 3.04 4.87 9.57
CA LEU A 37 3.59 3.92 8.60
C LEU A 37 3.57 2.46 9.10
N GLN A 38 3.86 2.24 10.38
CA GLN A 38 3.84 0.91 11.00
C GLN A 38 2.43 0.29 11.02
N SER A 39 1.42 1.12 11.25
CA SER A 39 -0.01 0.77 11.21
C SER A 39 -0.48 0.35 9.81
N ARG A 40 0.15 0.87 8.74
CA ARG A 40 -0.17 0.49 7.36
C ARG A 40 0.38 -0.88 7.00
N ARG A 41 1.53 -1.27 7.54
CA ARG A 41 2.08 -2.62 7.35
C ARG A 41 1.21 -3.67 8.04
N GLU A 42 0.81 -3.43 9.29
CA GLU A 42 -0.09 -4.32 10.04
C GLU A 42 -1.42 -4.52 9.30
N ALA A 43 -1.99 -3.45 8.75
CA ALA A 43 -3.18 -3.54 7.92
C ALA A 43 -2.97 -4.41 6.66
N ARG A 44 -1.84 -4.30 5.96
CA ARG A 44 -1.51 -5.17 4.81
C ARG A 44 -1.33 -6.62 5.22
N GLU A 45 -0.66 -6.89 6.34
CA GLU A 45 -0.51 -8.25 6.86
C GLU A 45 -1.87 -8.85 7.25
N LEU A 46 -2.78 -8.06 7.81
CA LEU A 46 -4.16 -8.48 8.06
C LEU A 46 -4.90 -8.81 6.76
N VAL A 47 -4.81 -7.95 5.75
CA VAL A 47 -5.41 -8.22 4.43
C VAL A 47 -4.84 -9.51 3.83
N LEU A 48 -3.53 -9.74 3.92
CA LEU A 48 -2.92 -10.98 3.45
C LEU A 48 -3.49 -12.22 4.16
N LYS A 49 -3.67 -12.16 5.49
CA LYS A 49 -4.29 -13.25 6.26
C LYS A 49 -5.73 -13.51 5.85
N ILE A 50 -6.52 -12.45 5.61
CA ILE A 50 -7.90 -12.55 5.11
C ILE A 50 -7.94 -13.22 3.74
N LEU A 51 -7.09 -12.76 2.82
CA LEU A 51 -6.98 -13.34 1.48
C LEU A 51 -6.60 -14.83 1.55
N TYR A 52 -5.64 -15.18 2.40
CA TYR A 52 -5.20 -16.56 2.57
C TYR A 52 -6.29 -17.44 3.17
N SER A 53 -6.96 -16.96 4.23
CA SER A 53 -8.10 -17.65 4.83
C SER A 53 -9.18 -17.93 3.79
N ARG A 54 -9.52 -16.95 2.95
CA ARG A 54 -10.47 -17.10 1.86
C ARG A 54 -10.02 -18.12 0.80
N GLU A 55 -8.77 -18.05 0.38
CA GLU A 55 -8.20 -18.96 -0.62
C GLU A 55 -8.22 -20.42 -0.15
N MET A 56 -7.98 -20.66 1.15
CA MET A 56 -7.94 -22.00 1.73
C MET A 56 -9.33 -22.55 2.08
N SER A 57 -10.23 -21.70 2.59
CA SER A 57 -11.58 -22.13 3.00
C SER A 57 -12.56 -22.21 1.83
N GLY A 58 -12.37 -21.38 0.80
CA GLY A 58 -13.38 -21.18 -0.24
C GLY A 58 -14.57 -20.32 0.20
N ASP A 59 -14.53 -19.75 1.41
CA ASP A 59 -15.61 -18.95 1.95
C ASP A 59 -15.83 -17.65 1.16
N ASN A 60 -17.04 -17.09 1.30
CA ASN A 60 -17.35 -15.80 0.71
C ASN A 60 -16.67 -14.65 1.47
N TRP A 61 -16.53 -13.50 0.80
CA TRP A 61 -15.87 -12.31 1.36
C TRP A 61 -16.52 -11.79 2.64
N HIS A 62 -17.84 -11.87 2.76
CA HIS A 62 -18.55 -11.38 3.94
C HIS A 62 -18.16 -12.19 5.18
N SER A 63 -18.22 -13.52 5.10
CA SER A 63 -17.89 -14.41 6.20
C SER A 63 -16.43 -14.25 6.68
N VAL A 64 -15.46 -14.24 5.77
CA VAL A 64 -14.04 -14.12 6.14
C VAL A 64 -13.68 -12.75 6.71
N THR A 65 -14.31 -11.68 6.22
CA THR A 65 -14.05 -10.32 6.72
C THR A 65 -14.75 -10.07 8.06
N GLU A 66 -15.98 -10.54 8.23
CA GLU A 66 -16.70 -10.45 9.50
C GLU A 66 -15.93 -11.15 10.62
N TYR A 67 -15.47 -12.38 10.38
CA TYR A 67 -14.65 -13.10 11.35
C TYR A 67 -13.34 -12.36 11.65
N SER A 68 -12.59 -11.96 10.62
CA SER A 68 -11.24 -11.39 10.81
C SER A 68 -11.25 -9.98 11.41
N PHE A 69 -12.34 -9.23 11.26
CA PHE A 69 -12.49 -7.89 11.84
C PHE A 69 -13.29 -7.88 13.15
N SER A 70 -13.78 -9.03 13.62
CA SER A 70 -14.55 -9.11 14.87
C SER A 70 -13.70 -8.80 16.12
N ASP A 71 -12.40 -9.06 16.06
CA ASP A 71 -11.44 -8.89 17.15
C ASP A 71 -10.63 -7.57 17.08
N ASP A 72 -10.83 -6.76 16.04
CA ASP A 72 -9.92 -5.65 15.71
C ASP A 72 -10.54 -4.28 16.06
N SER A 73 -10.02 -3.64 17.12
CA SER A 73 -10.52 -2.42 17.78
C SER A 73 -10.25 -1.10 17.03
N GLY A 74 -10.53 -1.09 15.73
CA GLY A 74 -10.94 0.13 15.02
C GLY A 74 -9.86 0.94 14.30
N LYS A 75 -8.57 0.82 14.62
CA LYS A 75 -7.54 1.69 13.99
C LYS A 75 -7.11 1.23 12.59
N TYR A 76 -6.81 -0.05 12.38
CA TYR A 76 -6.32 -0.57 11.09
C TYR A 76 -7.43 -0.99 10.12
N SER A 77 -8.61 -1.21 10.69
CA SER A 77 -9.72 -1.86 10.02
C SER A 77 -10.24 -1.08 8.82
N ARG A 78 -10.18 0.26 8.82
CA ARG A 78 -10.71 1.05 7.69
C ARG A 78 -9.89 0.83 6.41
N PHE A 79 -8.58 1.02 6.48
CA PHE A 79 -7.70 0.77 5.32
C PHE A 79 -7.75 -0.70 4.88
N ALA A 80 -7.67 -1.64 5.83
CA ALA A 80 -7.76 -3.07 5.52
C ALA A 80 -9.09 -3.45 4.85
N ARG A 81 -10.23 -2.96 5.37
CA ARG A 81 -11.56 -3.18 4.78
C ARG A 81 -11.66 -2.60 3.37
N ASP A 82 -11.19 -1.37 3.17
CA ASP A 82 -11.26 -0.72 1.87
C ASP A 82 -10.35 -1.43 0.87
N LEU A 83 -9.16 -1.88 1.28
CA LEU A 83 -8.28 -2.68 0.44
C LEU A 83 -8.91 -4.04 0.09
N CYS A 84 -9.51 -4.76 1.05
CA CYS A 84 -10.26 -5.99 0.79
C CYS A 84 -11.38 -5.76 -0.23
N ARG A 85 -12.17 -4.68 -0.08
CA ARG A 85 -13.23 -4.33 -1.03
C ARG A 85 -12.67 -4.06 -2.43
N LYS A 86 -11.59 -3.29 -2.54
CA LYS A 86 -10.95 -3.01 -3.83
C LYS A 86 -10.41 -4.27 -4.49
N ILE A 87 -9.85 -5.21 -3.71
CA ILE A 87 -9.43 -6.52 -4.23
C ILE A 87 -10.64 -7.33 -4.70
N GLN A 88 -11.73 -7.39 -3.91
CA GLN A 88 -12.95 -8.11 -4.27
C GLN A 88 -13.55 -7.61 -5.58
N PHE A 89 -13.77 -6.31 -5.71
CA PHE A 89 -14.45 -5.72 -6.87
C PHE A 89 -13.53 -5.51 -8.07
N GLY A 90 -12.21 -5.43 -7.85
CA GLY A 90 -11.19 -5.26 -8.89
C GLY A 90 -10.51 -6.55 -9.33
N ALA A 91 -10.97 -7.72 -8.87
CA ALA A 91 -10.26 -8.99 -9.01
C ALA A 91 -9.86 -9.32 -10.46
N GLU A 92 -10.76 -9.09 -11.43
CA GLU A 92 -10.49 -9.39 -12.83
C GLU A 92 -9.38 -8.51 -13.42
N GLU A 93 -9.40 -7.20 -13.12
CA GLU A 93 -8.35 -6.28 -13.59
C GLU A 93 -7.01 -6.60 -12.92
N ILE A 94 -7.03 -6.85 -11.61
CA ILE A 94 -5.84 -7.21 -10.85
C ILE A 94 -5.20 -8.49 -11.41
N ASP A 95 -5.99 -9.55 -11.58
CA ASP A 95 -5.50 -10.83 -12.08
C ASP A 95 -4.97 -10.71 -13.52
N ARG A 96 -5.59 -9.88 -14.35
CA ARG A 96 -5.10 -9.57 -15.70
C ARG A 96 -3.74 -8.88 -15.67
N GLU A 97 -3.52 -7.93 -14.77
CA GLU A 97 -2.22 -7.26 -14.63
C GLU A 97 -1.12 -8.23 -14.17
N ILE A 98 -1.45 -9.25 -13.38
CA ILE A 98 -0.53 -10.34 -13.00
C ILE A 98 -0.25 -11.24 -14.21
N ILE A 99 -1.29 -11.79 -14.84
CA ILE A 99 -1.17 -12.79 -15.91
C ILE A 99 -0.30 -12.27 -17.06
N THR A 100 -0.59 -11.06 -17.54
CA THR A 100 0.14 -10.39 -18.65
C THR A 100 1.64 -10.19 -18.38
N ARG A 101 2.08 -10.23 -17.12
CA ARG A 101 3.48 -10.04 -16.73
C ARG A 101 4.16 -11.31 -16.23
N SER A 102 3.36 -12.32 -15.96
CA SER A 102 3.81 -13.65 -15.55
C SER A 102 4.15 -14.57 -16.71
N GLU A 103 4.05 -14.16 -17.98
CA GLU A 103 4.29 -15.04 -19.15
C GLU A 103 5.68 -15.69 -19.18
N ARG A 104 6.68 -15.11 -18.50
CA ARG A 104 8.03 -15.69 -18.35
C ARG A 104 8.17 -16.66 -17.18
N TRP A 105 7.17 -16.77 -16.33
CA TRP A 105 7.15 -17.55 -15.10
C TRP A 105 6.05 -18.61 -15.21
N ASP A 106 6.37 -19.86 -14.90
CA ASP A 106 5.37 -20.93 -14.88
C ASP A 106 4.27 -20.59 -13.84
N PHE A 107 3.14 -20.07 -14.30
CA PHE A 107 2.06 -19.54 -13.45
C PHE A 107 1.53 -20.60 -12.48
N ASN A 108 1.62 -21.88 -12.86
CA ASN A 108 1.23 -23.02 -12.03
C ASN A 108 2.21 -23.30 -10.88
N ARG A 109 3.39 -22.65 -10.86
CA ARG A 109 4.40 -22.80 -9.80
C ARG A 109 4.48 -21.60 -8.86
N ILE A 110 3.67 -20.55 -9.08
CA ILE A 110 3.70 -19.38 -8.21
C ILE A 110 3.10 -19.79 -6.85
N ALA A 111 3.87 -19.57 -5.79
CA ALA A 111 3.40 -19.81 -4.43
C ALA A 111 2.09 -19.06 -4.20
N VAL A 112 1.15 -19.69 -3.49
CA VAL A 112 -0.16 -19.08 -3.21
C VAL A 112 0.02 -17.71 -2.55
N ILE A 113 0.92 -17.62 -1.55
CA ILE A 113 1.23 -16.37 -0.85
C ILE A 113 1.71 -15.28 -1.82
N ASP A 114 2.57 -15.61 -2.79
CA ASP A 114 3.06 -14.63 -3.78
C ASP A 114 1.92 -14.07 -4.63
N LYS A 115 0.99 -14.92 -5.07
CA LYS A 115 -0.21 -14.48 -5.81
C LYS A 115 -1.06 -13.53 -4.97
N LEU A 116 -1.24 -13.82 -3.68
CA LEU A 116 -2.03 -12.98 -2.78
C LEU A 116 -1.35 -11.63 -2.49
N ILE A 117 -0.03 -11.62 -2.30
CA ILE A 117 0.76 -10.40 -2.14
C ILE A 117 0.66 -9.53 -3.40
N LEU A 118 0.79 -10.13 -4.59
CA LEU A 118 0.65 -9.42 -5.85
C LEU A 118 -0.75 -8.81 -6.01
N ARG A 119 -1.81 -9.59 -5.71
CA ARG A 119 -3.19 -9.08 -5.76
C ARG A 119 -3.40 -7.87 -4.85
N MET A 120 -2.91 -7.96 -3.62
CA MET A 120 -2.98 -6.87 -2.64
C MET A 120 -2.22 -5.64 -3.10
N ALA A 121 -0.96 -5.78 -3.52
CA ALA A 121 -0.12 -4.67 -3.92
C ALA A 121 -0.61 -3.99 -5.21
N ILE A 122 -1.08 -4.76 -6.19
CA ILE A 122 -1.64 -4.21 -7.43
C ILE A 122 -2.95 -3.45 -7.13
N ALA A 123 -3.82 -3.99 -6.29
CA ALA A 123 -5.03 -3.27 -5.87
C ALA A 123 -4.68 -1.92 -5.22
N GLU A 124 -3.66 -1.90 -4.36
CA GLU A 124 -3.20 -0.66 -3.73
C GLU A 124 -2.68 0.35 -4.78
N ILE A 125 -1.83 -0.08 -5.73
CA ILE A 125 -1.30 0.76 -6.82
C ILE A 125 -2.41 1.34 -7.70
N LEU A 126 -3.45 0.56 -8.00
CA LEU A 126 -4.53 0.97 -8.92
C LEU A 126 -5.55 1.89 -8.26
N TYR A 127 -5.90 1.62 -7.00
CA TYR A 127 -7.10 2.21 -6.40
C TYR A 127 -6.81 3.19 -5.26
N PHE A 128 -5.56 3.34 -4.84
CA PHE A 128 -5.15 4.22 -3.73
C PHE A 128 -4.12 5.25 -4.21
N PRO A 129 -4.56 6.31 -4.94
CA PRO A 129 -3.67 7.27 -5.59
C PRO A 129 -2.81 8.07 -4.61
N ASP A 130 -3.23 8.16 -3.34
CA ASP A 130 -2.51 8.87 -2.29
C ASP A 130 -1.31 8.08 -1.78
N ILE A 131 -1.24 6.76 -2.03
CA ILE A 131 -0.09 5.96 -1.67
C ILE A 131 0.89 5.93 -2.85
N PRO A 132 2.13 6.44 -2.69
CA PRO A 132 3.12 6.36 -3.75
C PRO A 132 3.40 4.90 -4.13
N PRO A 133 3.32 4.50 -5.40
CA PRO A 133 3.48 3.09 -5.80
C PRO A 133 4.78 2.43 -5.32
N LYS A 134 5.86 3.22 -5.20
CA LYS A 134 7.15 2.72 -4.69
C LYS A 134 7.09 2.33 -3.20
N VAL A 135 6.24 2.96 -2.40
CA VAL A 135 5.99 2.56 -1.01
C VAL A 135 5.29 1.20 -1.00
N THR A 136 4.23 1.03 -1.79
CA THR A 136 3.52 -0.24 -1.93
C THR A 136 4.46 -1.38 -2.37
N ILE A 137 5.33 -1.12 -3.35
CA ILE A 137 6.32 -2.10 -3.83
C ILE A 137 7.25 -2.55 -2.70
N ASN A 138 7.84 -1.59 -1.98
CA ASN A 138 8.74 -1.91 -0.87
C ASN A 138 8.02 -2.73 0.21
N GLU A 139 6.80 -2.37 0.58
CA GLU A 139 6.02 -3.10 1.58
C GLU A 139 5.68 -4.52 1.12
N ALA A 140 5.30 -4.71 -0.15
CA ALA A 140 5.03 -6.02 -0.71
C ALA A 140 6.27 -6.94 -0.69
N ILE A 141 7.46 -6.39 -0.96
CA ILE A 141 8.73 -7.12 -0.91
C ILE A 141 9.04 -7.57 0.52
N GLU A 142 8.88 -6.68 1.49
CA GLU A 142 9.12 -7.00 2.91
C GLU A 142 8.15 -8.05 3.44
N ILE A 143 6.88 -7.98 3.03
CA ILE A 143 5.87 -9.00 3.35
C ILE A 143 6.24 -10.34 2.68
N ALA A 144 6.69 -10.33 1.42
CA ALA A 144 7.11 -11.54 0.71
C ALA A 144 8.30 -12.24 1.37
N LYS A 145 9.29 -11.48 1.85
CA LYS A 145 10.42 -12.02 2.63
C LYS A 145 9.98 -12.72 3.92
N ARG A 146 8.92 -12.21 4.54
CA ARG A 146 8.41 -12.71 5.83
C ARG A 146 7.53 -13.96 5.69
N TYR A 147 6.69 -14.01 4.66
CA TYR A 147 5.60 -14.99 4.58
C TYR A 147 5.73 -16.01 3.46
N SER A 148 6.70 -15.87 2.56
CA SER A 148 6.82 -16.71 1.37
C SER A 148 8.21 -17.37 1.27
N THR A 149 8.63 -17.73 0.06
CA THR A 149 9.90 -18.43 -0.19
C THR A 149 11.09 -17.48 -0.36
N ASP A 150 12.32 -18.00 -0.28
CA ASP A 150 13.55 -17.20 -0.44
C ASP A 150 13.60 -16.41 -1.76
N ASN A 151 13.00 -16.95 -2.83
CA ASN A 151 12.97 -16.32 -4.15
C ASN A 151 11.81 -15.33 -4.35
N SER A 152 10.85 -15.28 -3.41
CA SER A 152 9.60 -14.53 -3.57
C SER A 152 9.81 -13.02 -3.60
N SER A 153 10.74 -12.49 -2.80
CA SER A 153 11.05 -11.06 -2.75
C SER A 153 11.47 -10.50 -4.13
N ARG A 154 12.35 -11.24 -4.83
CA ARG A 154 12.81 -10.89 -6.18
C ARG A 154 11.69 -11.02 -7.21
N PHE A 155 10.91 -12.10 -7.11
CA PHE A 155 9.78 -12.35 -8.01
C PHE A 155 8.72 -11.24 -7.90
N VAL A 156 8.27 -10.93 -6.68
CA VAL A 156 7.28 -9.88 -6.41
C VAL A 156 7.78 -8.53 -6.90
N ASN A 157 9.03 -8.15 -6.62
CA ASN A 157 9.59 -6.90 -7.12
C ASN A 157 9.54 -6.82 -8.66
N GLY A 158 9.96 -7.89 -9.34
CA GLY A 158 9.99 -7.92 -10.81
C GLY A 158 8.62 -7.70 -11.46
N ILE A 159 7.57 -8.31 -10.91
CA ILE A 159 6.20 -8.13 -11.39
C ILE A 159 5.71 -6.70 -11.10
N LEU A 160 5.86 -6.22 -9.86
CA LEU A 160 5.32 -4.91 -9.48
C LEU A 160 6.03 -3.74 -10.15
N ASP A 161 7.34 -3.81 -10.38
CA ASP A 161 8.06 -2.80 -11.16
C ASP A 161 7.55 -2.74 -12.61
N SER A 162 7.23 -3.89 -13.20
CA SER A 162 6.62 -3.97 -14.54
C SER A 162 5.22 -3.34 -14.56
N VAL A 163 4.39 -3.59 -13.55
CA VAL A 163 3.07 -2.94 -13.39
C VAL A 163 3.24 -1.42 -13.26
N PHE A 164 4.12 -0.97 -12.38
CA PHE A 164 4.35 0.46 -12.14
C PHE A 164 4.80 1.21 -13.40
N ASN A 165 5.75 0.65 -14.16
CA ASN A 165 6.25 1.25 -15.38
C ASN A 165 5.16 1.38 -16.46
N ASP A 166 4.35 0.33 -16.63
CA ASP A 166 3.26 0.35 -17.59
C ASP A 166 2.18 1.38 -17.22
N GLN A 167 1.78 1.45 -15.94
CA GLN A 167 0.82 2.45 -15.47
C GLN A 167 1.33 3.88 -15.67
N ARG A 168 2.63 4.12 -15.44
CA ARG A 168 3.27 5.41 -15.75
C ARG A 168 3.19 5.75 -17.24
N ASN A 169 3.44 4.78 -18.12
CA ASN A 169 3.35 4.96 -19.56
C ASN A 169 1.91 5.24 -20.03
N ARG A 170 0.92 4.49 -19.51
CA ARG A 170 -0.50 4.72 -19.79
C ARG A 170 -0.93 6.14 -19.39
N ARG A 171 -0.52 6.62 -18.20
CA ARG A 171 -0.78 7.99 -17.73
C ARG A 171 -0.15 9.04 -18.65
N ASN A 172 1.13 8.88 -19.02
CA ASN A 172 1.81 9.82 -19.92
C ASN A 172 1.14 9.92 -21.30
N ASN A 173 0.71 8.78 -21.86
CA ASN A 173 0.02 8.74 -23.15
C ASN A 173 -1.37 9.40 -23.12
N ALA A 174 -2.09 9.26 -22.01
CA ALA A 174 -3.41 9.90 -21.83
C ALA A 174 -3.29 11.43 -21.75
N VAL A 175 -2.25 11.95 -21.08
CA VAL A 175 -1.99 13.40 -20.99
C VAL A 175 -1.62 13.99 -22.36
N SER A 176 -0.81 13.27 -23.15
CA SER A 176 -0.42 13.71 -24.49
C SER A 176 -1.59 13.78 -25.48
N LYS A 177 -2.62 12.94 -25.33
CA LYS A 177 -3.82 12.97 -26.17
C LYS A 177 -4.79 14.11 -25.84
N LYS A 178 -4.80 14.63 -24.60
CA LYS A 178 -5.67 15.76 -24.20
C LYS A 178 -5.14 17.14 -24.62
N LYS A 179 -3.86 17.23 -25.04
CA LYS A 179 -3.20 18.46 -25.49
C LYS A 179 -3.27 18.68 -27.01
N LYS A 180 -3.83 17.73 -27.76
CA LYS A 180 -4.13 17.81 -29.19
C LYS A 180 -5.62 18.00 -29.38
#